data_AF-A0AB40CEN3-F1
#
_entry.id   AF-A0AB40CEN3-F1
#
_cell.length_a   1.000
_cell.length_b   1.000
_cell.length_c   1.000
_cell.angle_alpha   90.00
_cell.angle_beta   90.00
_cell.angle_gamma   90.00
#
_symmetry.space_group_name_H-M   'P 1'
#
loop_
_entity.id
_entity.type
_entity.pdbx_description
1 polymer ?
#
loop_
_entity_poly.entity_id
_entity_poly.type
_entity_poly.pdbx_seq_one_letter_code
_entity_poly.pdbx_strand_id
1 'polypeptide(L)'
;MVGRRLVEQGDAGGVPPAGGDWRSQLHPDARRRIVNKITETLAKHLPISVPEGSAELEKIAVRFEDRIYIAATSQSDYLRKISLKMISMETKTSASISPPSLNPAGGN
;
A
#
# COMPACT_ATOMS: atom_id res chain seq x y z
N MET A 1 -14.23 34.81 -44.88
CA MET A 1 -13.95 34.76 -43.43
C MET A 1 -15.10 35.52 -42.78
N VAL A 2 -16.01 34.92 -42.02
CA VAL A 2 -15.89 34.25 -40.71
C VAL A 2 -17.23 33.53 -40.50
N GLY A 3 -17.43 32.44 -39.76
CA GLY A 3 -16.66 31.59 -38.87
C GLY A 3 -17.70 30.63 -38.30
N ARG A 4 -17.45 29.32 -38.37
CA ARG A 4 -18.39 28.25 -38.02
C ARG A 4 -18.67 28.19 -36.50
N ARG A 5 -19.88 27.76 -36.17
CA ARG A 5 -20.41 27.34 -34.86
C ARG A 5 -19.47 26.37 -34.12
N LEU A 6 -19.34 26.52 -32.80
CA LEU A 6 -19.21 25.40 -31.86
C LEU A 6 -19.94 25.72 -30.56
N VAL A 7 -20.68 24.73 -30.07
CA VAL A 7 -21.32 24.67 -28.76
C VAL A 7 -20.40 23.88 -27.82
N GLU A 8 -20.22 24.31 -26.58
CA GLU A 8 -19.84 23.48 -25.41
C GLU A 8 -19.92 24.40 -24.17
N GLN A 9 -20.95 24.33 -23.33
CA GLN A 9 -21.04 23.50 -22.13
C GLN A 9 -19.79 23.49 -21.24
N GLY A 10 -19.97 23.96 -20.01
CA GLY A 10 -18.98 23.95 -18.94
C GLY A 10 -19.53 24.63 -17.70
N ASP A 11 -20.59 24.04 -17.15
CA ASP A 11 -21.13 24.39 -15.82
C ASP A 11 -20.00 24.35 -14.79
N ALA A 12 -19.64 25.53 -14.28
CA ALA A 12 -18.70 25.71 -13.20
C ALA A 12 -19.37 25.32 -11.86
N GLY A 13 -19.62 24.02 -11.69
CA GLY A 13 -20.37 23.46 -10.56
C GLY A 13 -19.55 22.57 -9.61
N GLY A 14 -18.21 22.58 -9.70
CA GLY A 14 -17.35 21.80 -8.81
C GLY A 14 -16.91 22.61 -7.60
N VAL A 15 -17.75 22.76 -6.58
CA VAL A 15 -17.26 23.17 -5.26
C VAL A 15 -16.22 22.12 -4.81
N PRO A 16 -14.93 22.45 -4.62
CA PRO A 16 -14.06 21.51 -3.95
C PRO A 16 -14.61 21.35 -2.52
N PRO A 17 -14.82 20.13 -2.02
CA PRO A 17 -15.24 19.95 -0.63
C PRO A 17 -14.21 20.67 0.24
N ALA A 18 -14.71 21.50 1.16
CA ALA A 18 -13.93 22.25 2.13
C ALA A 18 -13.05 21.28 2.93
N GLY A 19 -11.82 21.12 2.49
CA GLY A 19 -10.88 20.12 2.97
C GLY A 19 -9.70 20.13 2.02
N GLY A 20 -8.80 21.10 2.22
CA GLY A 20 -7.61 21.25 1.39
C GLY A 20 -6.85 19.93 1.22
N ASP A 21 -6.11 19.81 0.11
CA ASP A 21 -5.45 18.57 -0.29
C ASP A 21 -4.85 17.83 0.91
N TRP A 22 -5.41 16.66 1.24
CA TRP A 22 -5.05 15.89 2.44
C TRP A 22 -3.56 15.51 2.44
N ARG A 23 -2.95 15.50 1.26
CA ARG A 23 -1.52 15.31 1.04
C ARG A 23 -0.68 16.45 1.61
N SER A 24 -1.18 17.69 1.50
CA SER A 24 -0.54 18.86 2.10
C SER A 24 -0.64 18.86 3.63
N GLN A 25 -1.57 18.10 4.19
CA GLN A 25 -1.74 17.93 5.65
C GLN A 25 -0.96 16.73 6.20
N LEU A 26 -0.44 15.85 5.34
CA LEU A 26 0.30 14.67 5.75
C LEU A 26 1.78 15.01 5.94
N HIS A 27 2.26 14.99 7.18
CA HIS A 27 3.68 15.24 7.46
C HIS A 27 4.56 14.16 6.81
N PRO A 28 5.70 14.52 6.19
CA PRO A 28 6.62 13.54 5.60
C PRO A 28 7.08 12.48 6.62
N ASP A 29 7.29 12.86 7.88
CA ASP A 29 7.60 11.88 8.93
C ASP A 29 6.47 10.89 9.21
N ALA A 30 5.20 11.31 9.11
CA ALA A 30 4.08 10.38 9.26
C ALA A 30 4.08 9.33 8.14
N ARG A 31 4.39 9.76 6.92
CA ARG A 31 4.54 8.87 5.76
C ARG A 31 5.70 7.89 5.95
N ARG A 32 6.86 8.36 6.42
CA ARG A 32 8.01 7.50 6.75
C ARG A 32 7.70 6.49 7.85
N ARG A 33 6.99 6.88 8.91
CA ARG A 33 6.59 5.97 9.99
C ARG A 33 5.69 4.85 9.48
N ILE A 34 4.80 5.14 8.54
CA ILE A 34 3.95 4.15 7.88
C ILE A 34 4.79 3.16 7.07
N VAL A 35 5.71 3.64 6.23
CA VAL A 35 6.63 2.78 5.46
C VAL A 35 7.41 1.87 6.40
N ASN A 36 8.02 2.42 7.46
CA ASN A 36 8.74 1.64 8.45
C ASN A 36 7.86 0.53 9.06
N LYS A 37 6.60 0.85 9.39
CA LYS A 37 5.66 -0.13 9.94
C LYS A 37 5.39 -1.27 8.95
N ILE A 38 5.21 -0.95 7.67
CA ILE A 38 5.00 -1.93 6.61
C ILE A 38 6.25 -2.81 6.44
N THR A 39 7.44 -2.22 6.45
CA THR A 39 8.73 -2.93 6.39
C THR A 39 8.90 -3.87 7.60
N GLU A 40 8.60 -3.42 8.81
CA GLU A 40 8.64 -4.25 10.02
C GLU A 40 7.69 -5.44 9.93
N THR A 41 6.45 -5.22 9.45
CA THR A 41 5.48 -6.31 9.24
C THR A 41 6.00 -7.30 8.20
N LEU A 42 6.50 -6.82 7.06
CA LEU A 42 7.11 -7.68 6.05
C LEU A 42 8.27 -8.51 6.61
N ALA A 43 9.15 -7.90 7.41
CA ALA A 43 10.30 -8.55 8.00
C ALA A 43 9.93 -9.64 9.02
N LYS A 44 8.86 -9.45 9.79
CA LYS A 44 8.38 -10.44 10.77
C LYS A 44 7.79 -11.69 10.11
N HIS A 45 7.23 -11.53 8.93
CA HIS A 45 6.45 -12.57 8.25
C HIS A 45 7.23 -13.32 7.17
N LEU A 46 8.38 -12.79 6.75
CA LEU A 46 9.26 -13.47 5.81
C LEU A 46 10.43 -14.07 6.60
N PRO A 47 10.71 -15.38 6.49
CA PRO A 47 11.93 -15.98 7.00
C PRO A 47 13.11 -15.50 6.14
N ILE A 48 13.52 -14.25 6.32
CA ILE A 48 14.62 -13.65 5.58
C ILE A 48 15.91 -14.03 6.30
N SER A 49 16.54 -15.10 5.83
CA SER A 49 17.88 -15.51 6.29
C SER A 49 19.03 -14.64 5.74
N VAL A 50 18.75 -13.51 5.10
CA VAL A 50 19.78 -12.74 4.36
C VAL A 50 19.72 -11.23 4.69
N PRO A 51 20.84 -10.59 5.08
CA PRO A 51 20.89 -9.15 5.36
C PRO A 51 20.46 -8.25 4.20
N GLU A 52 20.59 -8.73 2.95
CA GLU A 52 20.13 -8.08 1.72
C GLU A 52 18.59 -7.88 1.64
N GLY A 53 17.82 -8.71 2.34
CA GLY A 53 16.36 -8.66 2.25
C GLY A 53 15.75 -7.40 2.83
N SER A 54 16.41 -6.77 3.82
CA SER A 54 15.91 -5.56 4.48
C SER A 54 15.71 -4.37 3.52
N ALA A 55 16.64 -4.16 2.59
CA ALA A 55 16.56 -3.12 1.57
C ALA A 55 15.46 -3.40 0.53
N GLU A 56 15.28 -4.68 0.16
CA GLU A 56 14.20 -5.09 -0.74
C GLU A 56 12.83 -4.92 -0.08
N LEU A 57 12.70 -5.21 1.21
CA LEU A 57 11.49 -4.96 1.97
C LEU A 57 11.14 -3.47 2.03
N GLU A 58 12.13 -2.61 2.22
CA GLU A 58 11.93 -1.16 2.20
C GLU A 58 11.42 -0.69 0.84
N LYS A 59 12.04 -1.15 -0.27
CA LYS A 59 11.56 -0.84 -1.62
C LYS A 59 10.12 -1.31 -1.84
N ILE A 60 9.76 -2.51 -1.36
CA ILE A 60 8.40 -3.03 -1.44
C ILE A 60 7.45 -2.16 -0.62
N ALA A 61 7.82 -1.80 0.61
CA ALA A 61 7.01 -0.97 1.50
C ALA A 61 6.76 0.43 0.92
N VAL A 62 7.79 1.07 0.37
CA VAL A 62 7.68 2.38 -0.30
C VAL A 62 6.75 2.30 -1.50
N ARG A 63 6.98 1.33 -2.41
CA ARG A 63 6.12 1.17 -3.60
C ARG A 63 4.67 0.89 -3.22
N PHE A 64 4.48 0.09 -2.19
CA PHE A 64 3.15 -0.23 -1.69
C PHE A 64 2.43 1.00 -1.16
N GLU A 65 3.09 1.74 -0.27
CA GLU A 65 2.56 2.97 0.31
C GLU A 65 2.24 3.98 -0.79
N ASP A 66 3.14 4.17 -1.76
CA ASP A 66 2.98 5.14 -2.83
C ASP A 66 1.74 4.87 -3.71
N ARG A 67 1.45 3.59 -4.00
CA ARG A 67 0.21 3.25 -4.72
C ARG A 67 -1.04 3.60 -3.92
N ILE A 68 -1.02 3.44 -2.60
CA ILE A 68 -2.16 3.80 -1.74
C ILE A 68 -2.26 5.32 -1.60
N TYR A 69 -1.12 6.01 -1.53
CA TYR A 69 -1.05 7.46 -1.51
C TYR A 69 -1.66 8.09 -2.75
N ILE A 70 -1.42 7.51 -3.94
CA ILE A 70 -2.03 7.97 -5.19
C ILE A 70 -3.53 7.63 -5.23
N ALA A 71 -3.90 6.42 -4.82
CA ALA A 71 -5.29 5.95 -4.89
C ALA A 71 -6.23 6.56 -3.85
N ALA A 72 -5.70 7.08 -2.74
CA ALA A 72 -6.51 7.61 -1.66
C ALA A 72 -7.05 9.02 -1.97
N THR A 73 -8.31 9.24 -1.58
CA THR A 73 -9.01 10.52 -1.76
C THR A 73 -9.05 11.37 -0.48
N SER A 74 -8.68 10.79 0.66
CA SER A 74 -8.60 11.46 1.96
C SER A 74 -7.57 10.80 2.86
N GLN A 75 -7.11 11.50 3.91
CA GLN A 75 -6.16 10.95 4.88
C GLN A 75 -6.72 9.71 5.59
N SER A 76 -8.00 9.73 5.96
CA SER A 76 -8.67 8.59 6.60
C SER A 76 -8.78 7.38 5.67
N ASP A 77 -9.07 7.60 4.38
CA ASP A 77 -9.08 6.55 3.35
C ASP A 77 -7.68 5.96 3.13
N TYR A 78 -6.65 6.81 3.07
CA TYR A 78 -5.25 6.39 3.00
C TYR A 78 -4.85 5.49 4.18
N LEU A 79 -5.10 5.93 5.42
CA LEU A 79 -4.80 5.16 6.62
C LEU A 79 -5.59 3.85 6.69
N ARG A 80 -6.89 3.88 6.37
CA ARG A 80 -7.74 2.68 6.34
C ARG A 80 -7.22 1.66 5.32
N LYS A 81 -6.88 2.09 4.11
CA LYS A 81 -6.36 1.20 3.06
C LYS A 81 -5.03 0.56 3.47
N ILE A 82 -4.13 1.32 4.08
CA ILE A 82 -2.87 0.77 4.62
C ILE A 82 -3.18 -0.29 5.67
N SER A 83 -3.97 0.02 6.70
CA SER A 83 -4.28 -0.93 7.78
C SER A 83 -4.89 -2.23 7.25
N LEU A 84 -5.88 -2.14 6.35
CA LEU A 84 -6.49 -3.33 5.73
C LEU A 84 -5.48 -4.17 4.96
N LYS A 85 -4.58 -3.49 4.26
CA LYS A 85 -3.63 -4.16 3.37
C LYS A 85 -2.44 -4.73 4.15
N MET A 86 -2.06 -4.12 5.28
CA MET A 86 -1.13 -4.69 6.26
C MET A 86 -1.66 -6.00 6.84
N ILE A 87 -2.92 -6.04 7.31
CA ILE A 87 -3.56 -7.26 7.83
C ILE A 87 -3.55 -8.38 6.77
N SER A 88 -3.84 -8.04 5.50
CA SER A 88 -3.80 -9.00 4.40
C SER A 88 -2.39 -9.52 4.08
N MET A 89 -1.34 -8.80 4.46
CA MET A 89 0.06 -9.22 4.28
C MET A 89 0.52 -10.14 5.42
N GLU A 90 -0.04 -9.98 6.63
CA GLU A 90 0.19 -10.89 7.77
C GLU A 90 -0.39 -12.30 7.52
N THR A 91 -1.48 -12.42 6.76
CA THR A 91 -2.17 -13.70 6.51
C THR A 91 -1.57 -14.51 5.35
N LYS A 92 -0.94 -13.86 4.38
CA LYS A 92 -0.47 -14.53 3.14
C LYS A 92 0.82 -15.33 3.33
N THR A 93 1.60 -15.04 4.37
CA THR A 93 2.85 -15.73 4.70
C THR A 93 2.65 -16.99 5.55
N SER A 94 1.49 -17.15 6.19
CA SER A 94 1.13 -18.37 6.93
C SER A 94 0.67 -19.53 6.04
N ALA A 95 0.25 -19.28 4.80
CA ALA A 95 -0.33 -20.30 3.93
C ALA A 95 0.70 -21.12 3.12
N SER A 96 2.00 -20.82 3.21
CA SER A 96 3.05 -21.47 2.41
C SER A 96 4.18 -22.07 3.25
N ILE A 97 3.90 -22.48 4.49
CA ILE A 97 4.81 -23.32 5.28
C ILE A 97 3.99 -24.46 5.91
N SER A 98 3.28 -25.21 5.07
CA SER A 98 2.94 -26.60 5.38
C SER A 98 3.99 -27.46 4.68
N PRO A 99 5.03 -28.00 5.35
CA PRO A 99 5.76 -29.11 4.77
C PRO A 99 4.75 -30.25 4.59
N PRO A 100 4.63 -30.89 3.42
CA PRO A 100 3.98 -32.19 3.35
C PRO A 100 4.74 -33.09 4.31
N SER A 101 4.06 -33.52 5.37
CA SER A 101 4.53 -34.44 6.39
C SER A 101 5.30 -35.58 5.73
N LEU A 102 6.63 -35.56 5.84
CA LEU A 102 7.49 -36.68 5.51
C LEU A 102 7.15 -37.78 6.51
N ASN A 103 6.29 -38.72 6.13
CA ASN A 103 6.10 -39.96 6.86
C ASN A 103 7.40 -40.79 6.74
N PRO A 104 8.08 -41.14 7.85
CA PRO A 104 9.09 -42.18 7.83
C PRO A 104 8.44 -43.47 8.36
N ALA A 105 8.21 -44.44 7.48
CA ALA A 105 7.95 -45.81 7.91
C ALA A 105 8.54 -46.77 6.89
N GLY A 106 9.86 -46.95 6.99
CA GLY A 106 10.46 -48.21 6.57
C GLY A 106 10.13 -49.29 7.60
N GLY A 107 10.19 -50.55 7.17
CA GLY A 107 10.42 -51.65 8.10
C GLY A 107 9.56 -52.89 7.86
N ASN A 108 10.12 -53.77 7.04
CA ASN A 108 10.03 -55.24 7.07
C ASN A 108 8.82 -55.94 6.44
#